data_AF-A0A4V3CD38-F1
#
_entry.id   AF-A0A4V3CD38-F1
#
_cell.length_a   1.000
_cell.length_b   1.000
_cell.length_c   1.000
_cell.angle_alpha   90.00
_cell.angle_beta   90.00
_cell.angle_gamma   90.00
#
_symmetry.space_group_name_H-M   'P 1'
#
loop_
_entity.id
_entity.type
_entity.pdbx_description
1 polymer ?
#
loop_
_entity_poly.entity_id
_entity_poly.type
_entity_poly.pdbx_seq_one_letter_code
_entity_poly.pdbx_strand_id
1 'polypeptide(L)'
;MDYILIALIVTFAVLNVGSSVLAADIPLDQELETVNSETATLALGCFWGPDASFGALEGIIRTRVGYAGGTTESPTYQMIEDHTETIEIDYDPEVISYRELVEIFFESHNPYSPAYSTQYASLILYQNKKQQKTALEVKEELEAESGREIETVIKELDHFYRAEDYHQKYRLQQQQDFKNHYLDQMSMKQFINSPAVTKVNGYISGSGERDNIIKNIGKLGLTTELQERLLKLNNIDPEECVTFCKTEDADNVQIKEEESNAELREQLTDLQYKVTQLDATEPAFNNKYWDNKEPGIYVDLVSGEPLFSSKDKFESGSGWPSFTRPLVEENIVEVEDKKLWMTRIEVRSREADSHLGHVFEDGPEPTGLRYCVNSAALRFIPAEDLAEEGYEEFEDQF
;
A
#
# COMPACT_ATOMS: atom_id res chain seq x y z
N MET A 1 -40.74 51.63 -33.13
CA MET A 1 -40.86 51.49 -31.66
C MET A 1 -40.83 50.01 -31.38
N ASP A 2 -39.66 49.58 -30.95
CA ASP A 2 -39.21 48.20 -30.81
C ASP A 2 -40.00 47.47 -29.72
N TYR A 3 -40.51 46.28 -30.06
CA TYR A 3 -41.01 45.33 -29.09
C TYR A 3 -39.94 44.25 -28.88
N ILE A 4 -39.17 44.40 -27.81
CA ILE A 4 -38.26 43.37 -27.30
C ILE A 4 -39.10 42.32 -26.58
N LEU A 5 -39.16 41.12 -27.17
CA LEU A 5 -39.73 39.91 -26.58
C LEU A 5 -38.64 39.27 -25.69
N ILE A 6 -38.73 39.43 -24.37
CA ILE A 6 -37.86 38.71 -23.43
C ILE A 6 -38.46 37.32 -23.20
N ALA A 7 -37.88 36.30 -23.85
CA ALA A 7 -38.17 34.90 -23.58
C ALA A 7 -37.39 34.46 -22.33
N LEU A 8 -38.12 34.12 -21.27
CA LEU A 8 -37.58 33.56 -20.03
C LEU A 8 -37.36 32.05 -20.24
N ILE A 9 -36.12 31.69 -20.62
CA ILE A 9 -35.69 30.28 -20.68
C ILE A 9 -35.30 29.89 -19.26
N VAL A 10 -36.18 29.19 -18.56
CA VAL A 10 -35.84 28.48 -17.32
C VAL A 10 -35.14 27.18 -17.72
N THR A 11 -33.81 27.20 -17.73
CA THR A 11 -33.00 25.99 -17.90
C THR A 11 -32.95 25.27 -16.55
N PHE A 12 -33.69 24.18 -16.41
CA PHE A 12 -33.52 23.25 -15.29
C PHE A 12 -32.19 22.53 -15.49
N ALA A 13 -31.14 23.00 -14.83
CA ALA A 13 -29.90 22.24 -14.69
C ALA A 13 -30.18 21.10 -13.71
N VAL A 14 -30.45 19.90 -14.24
CA VAL A 14 -30.36 18.67 -13.45
C VAL A 14 -28.88 18.44 -13.20
N LEU A 15 -28.38 18.93 -12.06
CA LEU A 15 -27.10 18.51 -11.51
C LEU A 15 -27.25 17.04 -11.15
N ASN A 16 -26.88 16.19 -12.10
CA ASN A 16 -26.70 14.77 -11.88
C ASN A 16 -25.40 14.63 -11.07
N VAL A 17 -25.48 14.77 -9.75
CA VAL A 17 -24.39 14.40 -8.85
C VAL A 17 -24.42 12.88 -8.75
N GLY A 18 -23.97 12.22 -9.82
CA GLY A 18 -23.49 10.87 -9.74
C GLY A 18 -22.11 10.95 -9.11
N SER A 19 -22.00 10.63 -7.82
CA SER A 19 -20.70 10.37 -7.20
C SER A 19 -20.14 9.09 -7.83
N SER A 20 -19.43 9.24 -8.94
CA SER A 20 -18.50 8.21 -9.40
C SER A 20 -17.27 8.31 -8.51
N VAL A 21 -17.15 7.38 -7.56
CA VAL A 21 -15.86 7.10 -6.94
C VAL A 21 -14.95 6.65 -8.09
N LEU A 22 -13.95 7.47 -8.42
CA LEU A 22 -12.97 7.11 -9.44
C LEU A 22 -12.04 6.08 -8.80
N ALA A 23 -11.58 5.09 -9.57
CA ALA A 23 -10.55 4.10 -9.15
C ALA A 23 -9.17 4.74 -8.82
N ALA A 24 -9.12 6.05 -8.58
CA ALA A 24 -7.95 6.88 -8.44
C ALA A 24 -7.41 6.96 -7.00
N ASP A 25 -8.03 6.31 -6.02
CA ASP A 25 -7.74 6.54 -4.60
C ASP A 25 -7.11 5.33 -3.87
N ILE A 26 -6.61 4.31 -4.57
CA ILE A 26 -5.87 3.23 -3.91
C ILE A 26 -4.44 3.72 -3.60
N PRO A 27 -4.03 3.80 -2.32
CA PRO A 27 -2.74 4.42 -1.96
C PRO A 27 -1.53 3.78 -2.65
N LEU A 28 -1.49 2.45 -2.74
CA LEU A 28 -0.38 1.77 -3.41
C LEU A 28 -0.31 2.04 -4.91
N ASP A 29 -1.47 2.21 -5.56
CA ASP A 29 -1.52 2.51 -6.99
C ASP A 29 -0.98 3.92 -7.26
N GLN A 30 -1.30 4.89 -6.40
CA GLN A 30 -0.79 6.27 -6.47
C GLN A 30 0.73 6.33 -6.20
N GLU A 31 1.20 5.61 -5.18
CA GLU A 31 2.62 5.53 -4.82
C GLU A 31 3.47 5.05 -6.00
N LEU A 32 2.98 4.04 -6.72
CA LEU A 32 3.72 3.40 -7.80
C LEU A 32 3.44 3.99 -9.19
N GLU A 33 2.51 4.94 -9.33
CA GLU A 33 2.19 5.57 -10.63
C GLU A 33 3.37 6.38 -11.19
N THR A 34 4.19 6.97 -10.31
CA THR A 34 5.31 7.86 -10.70
C THR A 34 6.65 7.14 -10.82
N VAL A 35 6.71 5.86 -10.48
CA VAL A 35 7.94 5.07 -10.51
C VAL A 35 8.38 4.86 -11.96
N ASN A 36 9.67 5.07 -12.22
CA ASN A 36 10.26 4.85 -13.54
C ASN A 36 10.47 3.34 -13.78
N SER A 37 9.48 2.69 -14.38
CA SER A 37 9.46 1.23 -14.54
C SER A 37 10.23 0.74 -15.78
N GLU A 38 10.82 -0.45 -15.68
CA GLU A 38 11.22 -1.27 -16.83
C GLU A 38 10.26 -2.49 -16.97
N THR A 39 10.28 -3.16 -18.13
CA THR A 39 9.40 -4.31 -18.41
C THR A 39 10.19 -5.57 -18.77
N ALA A 40 9.87 -6.69 -18.12
CA ALA A 40 10.37 -8.02 -18.46
C ALA A 40 9.24 -8.89 -19.06
N THR A 41 9.60 -9.81 -19.97
CA THR A 41 8.64 -10.71 -20.63
C THR A 41 9.14 -12.15 -20.55
N LEU A 42 8.43 -12.99 -19.80
CA LEU A 42 8.88 -14.32 -19.40
C LEU A 42 7.77 -15.35 -19.62
N ALA A 43 8.12 -16.57 -20.04
CA ALA A 43 7.19 -17.68 -20.20
C ALA A 43 7.72 -18.90 -19.44
N LEU A 44 6.93 -19.44 -18.52
CA LEU A 44 7.37 -20.52 -17.62
C LEU A 44 6.20 -21.43 -17.22
N GLY A 45 5.54 -22.00 -18.22
CA GLY A 45 4.37 -22.85 -18.04
C GLY A 45 3.08 -22.06 -17.92
N CYS A 46 2.10 -22.58 -17.18
CA CYS A 46 0.79 -21.93 -17.06
C CYS A 46 0.92 -20.56 -16.40
N PHE A 47 0.58 -19.49 -17.11
CA PHE A 47 0.84 -18.11 -16.70
C PHE A 47 0.11 -17.65 -15.42
N TRP A 48 -0.88 -18.42 -14.91
CA TRP A 48 -1.62 -18.07 -13.70
C TRP A 48 -0.79 -18.22 -12.42
N GLY A 49 0.18 -19.14 -12.41
CA GLY A 49 1.12 -19.30 -11.31
C GLY A 49 2.14 -18.15 -11.29
N PRO A 50 2.86 -17.92 -12.40
CA PRO A 50 3.80 -16.82 -12.55
C PRO A 50 3.18 -15.42 -12.35
N ASP A 51 1.96 -15.17 -12.84
CA ASP A 51 1.24 -13.90 -12.59
C ASP A 51 1.05 -13.61 -11.11
N ALA A 52 0.77 -14.64 -10.30
CA ALA A 52 0.61 -14.50 -8.87
C ALA A 52 1.96 -14.43 -8.14
N SER A 53 2.88 -15.33 -8.45
CA SER A 53 4.19 -15.40 -7.77
C SER A 53 5.06 -14.19 -8.04
N PHE A 54 5.27 -13.79 -9.30
CA PHE A 54 5.99 -12.55 -9.60
C PHE A 54 5.22 -11.33 -9.09
N GLY A 55 3.90 -11.29 -9.23
CA GLY A 55 3.09 -10.17 -8.75
C GLY A 55 3.27 -9.87 -7.26
N ALA A 56 3.60 -10.89 -6.45
CA ALA A 56 3.80 -10.77 -5.00
C ALA A 56 5.16 -10.17 -4.59
N LEU A 57 6.18 -10.20 -5.46
CA LEU A 57 7.54 -9.78 -5.13
C LEU A 57 7.64 -8.28 -4.89
N GLU A 58 8.49 -7.84 -3.96
CA GLU A 58 8.81 -6.42 -3.82
C GLU A 58 9.46 -5.86 -5.10
N GLY A 59 9.22 -4.58 -5.41
CA GLY A 59 9.68 -3.95 -6.64
C GLY A 59 8.83 -4.26 -7.89
N ILE A 60 7.96 -5.28 -7.87
CA ILE A 60 7.02 -5.50 -8.97
C ILE A 60 5.84 -4.54 -8.87
N ILE A 61 5.65 -3.75 -9.93
CA ILE A 61 4.58 -2.74 -10.01
C ILE A 61 3.30 -3.42 -10.48
N ARG A 62 3.33 -4.13 -11.62
CA ARG A 62 2.14 -4.82 -12.14
C ARG A 62 2.52 -5.93 -13.11
N THR A 63 1.63 -6.92 -13.22
CA THR A 63 1.80 -8.04 -14.16
C THR A 63 0.63 -8.12 -15.13
N ARG A 64 0.87 -8.65 -16.33
CA ARG A 64 -0.17 -8.96 -17.34
C ARG A 64 0.12 -10.31 -17.94
N VAL A 65 -0.91 -11.10 -18.18
CA VAL A 65 -0.76 -12.40 -18.86
C VAL A 65 -1.17 -12.31 -20.32
N GLY A 66 -0.52 -13.10 -21.17
CA GLY A 66 -0.68 -13.03 -22.61
C GLY A 66 -0.01 -14.18 -23.36
N TYR A 67 0.10 -13.99 -24.67
CA TYR A 67 0.64 -14.94 -25.62
C TYR A 67 1.77 -14.27 -26.39
N ALA A 68 2.94 -14.90 -26.42
CA ALA A 68 4.10 -14.37 -27.14
C ALA A 68 5.02 -15.50 -27.62
N GLY A 69 5.99 -15.13 -28.45
CA GLY A 69 7.00 -16.05 -28.98
C GLY A 69 6.57 -16.84 -30.21
N GLY A 70 5.31 -16.76 -30.63
CA GLY A 70 4.85 -17.26 -31.92
C GLY A 70 4.96 -16.23 -33.03
N THR A 71 4.52 -16.61 -34.22
CA THR A 71 4.45 -15.78 -35.44
C THR A 71 3.01 -15.52 -35.89
N THR A 72 2.04 -16.27 -35.36
CA THR A 72 0.63 -16.10 -35.71
C THR A 72 0.09 -14.78 -35.18
N GLU A 73 -0.66 -14.02 -35.99
CA GLU A 73 -1.28 -12.78 -35.54
C GLU A 73 -2.53 -13.03 -34.68
N SER A 74 -2.72 -12.20 -33.65
CA SER A 74 -3.94 -12.17 -32.82
C SER A 74 -4.35 -13.53 -32.21
N PRO A 75 -3.45 -14.25 -31.52
CA PRO A 75 -3.79 -15.47 -30.81
C PRO A 75 -4.87 -15.23 -29.76
N THR A 76 -5.67 -16.27 -29.51
CA THR A 76 -6.61 -16.34 -28.38
C THR A 76 -6.34 -17.62 -27.61
N TYR A 77 -6.90 -17.78 -26.41
CA TYR A 77 -6.69 -19.02 -25.65
C TYR A 77 -7.11 -20.29 -26.42
N GLN A 78 -8.17 -20.18 -27.22
CA GLN A 78 -8.70 -21.28 -28.04
C GLN A 78 -7.90 -21.51 -29.32
N MET A 79 -7.16 -20.50 -29.77
CA MET A 79 -6.38 -20.48 -31.01
C MET A 79 -5.01 -19.85 -30.73
N ILE A 80 -4.24 -20.50 -29.85
CA ILE A 80 -2.92 -20.01 -29.43
C ILE A 80 -1.83 -20.28 -30.49
N GLU A 81 -2.05 -21.32 -31.31
CA GLU A 81 -1.15 -21.76 -32.38
C GLU A 81 0.29 -21.97 -31.91
N ASP A 82 1.23 -21.16 -32.38
CA ASP A 82 2.67 -21.25 -32.10
C ASP A 82 3.14 -20.33 -30.96
N HIS A 83 2.22 -19.67 -30.24
CA HIS A 83 2.53 -18.85 -29.07
C HIS A 83 2.63 -19.66 -27.79
N THR A 84 3.31 -19.06 -26.82
CA THR A 84 3.46 -19.58 -25.46
C THR A 84 2.75 -18.65 -24.47
N GLU A 85 2.13 -19.23 -23.44
CA GLU A 85 1.63 -18.47 -22.29
C GLU A 85 2.76 -17.71 -21.62
N THR A 86 2.62 -16.39 -21.58
CA THR A 86 3.68 -15.46 -21.23
C THR A 86 3.15 -14.44 -20.22
N ILE A 87 4.02 -13.99 -19.32
CA ILE A 87 3.78 -12.87 -18.43
C ILE A 87 4.63 -11.66 -18.84
N GLU A 88 4.02 -10.50 -18.79
CA GLU A 88 4.69 -9.20 -18.84
C GLU A 88 4.71 -8.63 -17.43
N ILE A 89 5.87 -8.16 -16.99
CA ILE A 89 6.13 -7.70 -15.62
C ILE A 89 6.71 -6.29 -15.72
N ASP A 90 5.97 -5.30 -15.24
CA ASP A 90 6.54 -3.97 -14.99
C ASP A 90 7.14 -3.97 -13.58
N TYR A 91 8.39 -3.56 -13.47
CA TYR A 91 9.15 -3.55 -12.22
C TYR A 91 9.92 -2.24 -12.05
N ASP A 92 10.18 -1.90 -10.79
CA ASP A 92 11.08 -0.82 -10.40
C ASP A 92 12.54 -1.32 -10.42
N PRO A 93 13.38 -0.87 -11.36
CA PRO A 93 14.77 -1.29 -11.44
C PRO A 93 15.64 -0.80 -10.25
N GLU A 94 15.15 0.14 -9.43
CA GLU A 94 15.84 0.58 -8.20
C GLU A 94 15.60 -0.38 -7.02
N VAL A 95 14.56 -1.23 -7.10
CA VAL A 95 14.19 -2.18 -6.05
C VAL A 95 14.51 -3.62 -6.45
N ILE A 96 14.23 -4.01 -7.69
CA ILE A 96 14.52 -5.35 -8.21
C ILE A 96 15.11 -5.27 -9.61
N SER A 97 16.26 -5.89 -9.82
CA SER A 97 16.95 -5.86 -11.11
C SER A 97 16.38 -6.88 -12.10
N TYR A 98 16.55 -6.61 -13.39
CA TYR A 98 16.26 -7.60 -14.45
C TYR A 98 17.01 -8.92 -14.22
N ARG A 99 18.22 -8.87 -13.65
CA ARG A 99 19.02 -10.05 -13.36
C ARG A 99 18.34 -10.92 -12.32
N GLU A 100 17.89 -10.33 -11.21
CA GLU A 100 17.14 -11.03 -10.17
C GLU A 100 15.85 -11.66 -10.71
N LEU A 101 15.12 -10.97 -11.60
CA LEU A 101 13.94 -11.56 -12.25
C LEU A 101 14.27 -12.79 -13.08
N VAL A 102 15.42 -12.80 -13.77
CA VAL A 102 15.88 -13.96 -14.55
C VAL A 102 16.35 -15.09 -13.63
N GLU A 103 17.01 -14.79 -12.51
CA GLU A 103 17.41 -15.78 -11.52
C GLU A 103 16.17 -16.45 -10.89
N ILE A 104 15.20 -15.65 -10.42
CA ILE A 104 13.90 -16.13 -9.90
C ILE A 104 13.17 -16.97 -10.95
N PHE A 105 13.20 -16.55 -12.22
CA PHE A 105 12.61 -17.31 -13.31
C PHE A 105 13.19 -18.72 -13.41
N PHE A 106 14.51 -18.87 -13.37
CA PHE A 106 15.18 -20.17 -13.44
C PHE A 106 14.94 -21.02 -12.19
N GLU A 107 14.82 -20.40 -11.02
CA GLU A 107 14.49 -21.09 -9.77
C GLU A 107 13.02 -21.56 -9.71
N SER A 108 12.13 -20.89 -10.43
CA SER A 108 10.68 -21.14 -10.39
C SER A 108 10.22 -22.39 -11.17
N HIS A 109 11.11 -23.04 -11.92
CA HIS A 109 10.79 -24.25 -12.68
C HIS A 109 12.03 -25.13 -12.87
N ASN A 110 11.89 -26.28 -13.56
CA ASN A 110 13.04 -27.10 -13.96
C ASN A 110 13.48 -26.70 -15.38
N PRO A 111 14.56 -25.91 -15.54
CA PRO A 111 14.99 -25.41 -16.86
C PRO A 111 15.76 -26.44 -17.68
N TYR A 112 16.10 -27.60 -17.09
CA TYR A 112 16.90 -28.65 -17.73
C TYR A 112 16.04 -29.72 -18.41
N SER A 113 14.75 -29.47 -18.57
CA SER A 113 13.82 -30.43 -19.15
C SER A 113 13.03 -29.74 -20.26
N PRO A 114 12.97 -30.33 -21.46
CA PRO A 114 12.25 -29.73 -22.56
C PRO A 114 10.76 -29.65 -22.22
N ALA A 115 10.12 -28.59 -22.68
CA ALA A 115 8.69 -28.42 -22.50
C ALA A 115 7.91 -29.50 -23.27
N TYR A 116 6.85 -30.02 -22.64
CA TYR A 116 5.97 -31.00 -23.28
C TYR A 116 5.02 -30.39 -24.32
N SER A 117 4.88 -29.06 -24.33
CA SER A 117 4.00 -28.30 -25.21
C SER A 117 4.56 -26.92 -25.47
N THR A 118 4.38 -26.40 -26.69
CA THR A 118 4.72 -25.03 -27.07
C THR A 118 4.00 -24.01 -26.18
N GLN A 119 2.73 -24.26 -25.84
CA GLN A 119 1.93 -23.38 -24.98
C GLN A 119 2.58 -23.15 -23.60
N TYR A 120 3.27 -24.16 -23.08
CA TYR A 120 3.84 -24.16 -21.72
C TYR A 120 5.37 -24.18 -21.75
N ALA A 121 5.96 -23.69 -22.84
CA ALA A 121 7.41 -23.61 -23.00
C ALA A 121 8.06 -22.62 -22.02
N SER A 122 9.36 -22.81 -21.80
CA SER A 122 10.20 -21.89 -21.02
C SER A 122 10.92 -20.93 -21.97
N LEU A 123 10.53 -19.66 -21.96
CA LEU A 123 11.09 -18.61 -22.82
C LEU A 123 11.47 -17.38 -22.01
N ILE A 124 12.59 -16.76 -22.37
CA ILE A 124 12.91 -15.37 -22.00
C ILE A 124 12.86 -14.53 -23.28
N LEU A 125 11.94 -13.56 -23.31
CA LEU A 125 11.68 -12.71 -24.46
C LEU A 125 12.25 -11.31 -24.19
N TYR A 126 13.46 -11.04 -24.68
CA TYR A 126 14.15 -9.77 -24.41
C TYR A 126 13.65 -8.64 -25.31
N GLN A 127 13.58 -7.44 -24.77
CA GLN A 127 13.18 -6.22 -25.49
C GLN A 127 14.37 -5.38 -25.95
N ASN A 128 15.55 -5.62 -25.36
CA ASN A 128 16.76 -4.87 -25.68
C ASN A 128 18.04 -5.69 -25.44
N LYS A 129 19.18 -5.14 -25.88
CA LYS A 129 20.49 -5.81 -25.78
C LYS A 129 20.99 -6.01 -24.34
N LYS A 130 20.60 -5.14 -23.40
CA LYS A 130 20.95 -5.28 -21.98
C LYS A 130 20.29 -6.53 -21.41
N GLN A 131 18.97 -6.67 -21.63
CA GLN A 131 18.21 -7.85 -21.22
C GLN A 131 18.73 -9.14 -21.88
N GLN A 132 18.98 -9.12 -23.20
CA GLN A 132 19.57 -10.26 -23.90
C GLN A 132 20.88 -10.72 -23.26
N LYS A 133 21.78 -9.77 -23.01
CA LYS A 133 23.09 -10.05 -22.42
C LYS A 133 22.95 -10.64 -21.01
N THR A 134 22.17 -9.99 -20.14
CA THR A 134 21.94 -10.47 -18.77
C THR A 134 21.34 -11.87 -18.74
N ALA A 135 20.34 -12.16 -19.59
CA ALA A 135 19.71 -13.47 -19.62
C ALA A 135 20.67 -14.59 -20.06
N LEU A 136 21.54 -14.30 -21.03
CA LEU A 136 22.57 -15.24 -21.48
C LEU A 136 23.64 -15.45 -20.39
N GLU A 137 24.07 -14.39 -19.71
CA GLU A 137 25.04 -14.48 -18.61
C GLU A 137 24.52 -15.36 -17.47
N VAL A 138 23.28 -15.13 -16.99
CA VAL A 138 22.68 -15.98 -15.94
C VAL A 138 22.54 -17.43 -16.41
N LYS A 139 22.11 -17.66 -17.66
CA LYS A 139 22.03 -19.01 -18.22
C LYS A 139 23.39 -19.71 -18.24
N GLU A 140 24.43 -19.05 -18.75
CA GLU A 140 25.79 -19.60 -18.82
C GLU A 140 26.36 -19.93 -17.44
N GLU A 141 26.12 -19.08 -16.44
CA GLU A 141 26.53 -19.30 -15.05
C GLU A 141 25.85 -20.54 -14.46
N LEU A 142 24.53 -20.68 -14.60
CA LEU A 142 23.77 -21.84 -14.10
C LEU A 142 24.16 -23.16 -14.79
N GLU A 143 24.42 -23.13 -16.11
CA GLU A 143 24.91 -24.29 -16.85
C GLU A 143 26.32 -24.71 -16.37
N ALA A 144 27.19 -23.73 -16.10
CA ALA A 144 28.54 -23.99 -15.58
C ALA A 144 28.51 -24.57 -14.15
N GLU A 145 27.62 -24.10 -13.29
CA GLU A 145 27.46 -24.59 -11.92
C GLU A 145 26.83 -25.99 -11.86
N SER A 146 25.78 -26.22 -12.65
CA SER A 146 25.04 -27.49 -12.64
C SER A 146 25.70 -28.58 -13.49
N GLY A 147 26.52 -28.21 -14.48
CA GLY A 147 27.06 -29.10 -15.50
C GLY A 147 26.00 -29.66 -16.45
N ARG A 148 24.83 -29.04 -16.54
CA ARG A 148 23.68 -29.47 -17.37
C ARG A 148 23.26 -28.33 -18.29
N GLU A 149 22.87 -28.68 -19.51
CA GLU A 149 22.32 -27.72 -20.49
C GLU A 149 20.91 -27.28 -20.10
N ILE A 150 20.64 -25.98 -20.21
CA ILE A 150 19.35 -25.36 -19.97
C ILE A 150 18.58 -25.26 -21.30
N GLU A 151 17.36 -25.80 -21.31
CA GLU A 151 16.47 -25.90 -22.47
C GLU A 151 15.69 -24.60 -22.72
N THR A 152 15.70 -23.66 -21.78
CA THR A 152 15.05 -22.35 -21.93
C THR A 152 15.57 -21.62 -23.18
N VAL A 153 14.63 -21.15 -24.00
CA VAL A 153 14.93 -20.38 -25.22
C VAL A 153 14.96 -18.90 -24.90
N ILE A 154 16.05 -18.23 -25.27
CA ILE A 154 16.23 -16.78 -25.11
C ILE A 154 16.16 -16.14 -26.50
N LYS A 155 15.16 -15.29 -26.76
CA LYS A 155 14.97 -14.64 -28.07
C LYS A 155 14.34 -13.26 -27.96
N GLU A 156 14.38 -12.50 -29.05
CA GLU A 156 13.80 -11.16 -29.11
C GLU A 156 12.27 -11.23 -29.01
N LEU A 157 11.67 -10.31 -28.25
CA LEU A 157 10.23 -10.12 -28.22
C LEU A 157 9.78 -9.41 -29.50
N ASP A 158 8.98 -10.09 -30.32
CA ASP A 158 8.31 -9.48 -31.47
C ASP A 158 7.02 -8.76 -31.05
N HIS A 159 6.06 -9.51 -30.50
CA HIS A 159 4.82 -8.97 -29.98
C HIS A 159 4.33 -9.73 -28.74
N PHE A 160 3.69 -9.00 -27.84
CA PHE A 160 2.97 -9.56 -26.69
C PHE A 160 1.46 -9.32 -26.87
N TYR A 161 0.70 -10.40 -27.06
CA TYR A 161 -0.75 -10.35 -27.17
C TYR A 161 -1.37 -10.56 -25.79
N ARG A 162 -1.94 -9.50 -25.21
CA ARG A 162 -2.62 -9.62 -23.90
C ARG A 162 -3.75 -10.65 -23.98
N ALA A 163 -3.76 -11.58 -23.04
CA ALA A 163 -4.82 -12.58 -22.93
C ALA A 163 -6.13 -11.94 -22.47
N GLU A 164 -7.20 -12.68 -22.69
CA GLU A 164 -8.56 -12.33 -22.33
C GLU A 164 -8.71 -11.98 -20.84
N ASP A 165 -9.68 -11.13 -20.53
CA ASP A 165 -9.82 -10.53 -19.19
C ASP A 165 -9.99 -11.59 -18.07
N TYR A 166 -10.58 -12.74 -18.37
CA TYR A 166 -10.76 -13.82 -17.38
C TYR A 166 -9.46 -14.53 -16.99
N HIS A 167 -8.37 -14.36 -17.75
CA HIS A 167 -7.05 -14.89 -17.38
C HIS A 167 -6.25 -13.92 -16.49
N GLN A 168 -6.57 -12.63 -16.51
CA GLN A 168 -5.82 -11.60 -15.79
C GLN A 168 -6.08 -11.72 -14.29
N LYS A 169 -5.04 -11.80 -13.45
CA LYS A 169 -5.22 -11.90 -11.98
C LYS A 169 -6.13 -13.08 -11.61
N TYR A 170 -5.91 -14.22 -12.26
CA TYR A 170 -6.83 -15.36 -12.23
C TYR A 170 -7.12 -15.83 -10.80
N ARG A 171 -6.11 -15.86 -9.92
CA ARG A 171 -6.24 -16.31 -8.52
C ARG A 171 -7.16 -15.40 -7.72
N LEU A 172 -7.03 -14.08 -7.89
CA LEU A 172 -7.93 -13.10 -7.29
C LEU A 172 -9.35 -13.25 -7.86
N GLN A 173 -9.49 -13.37 -9.18
CA GLN A 173 -10.82 -13.52 -9.80
C GLN A 173 -11.58 -14.78 -9.37
N GLN A 174 -10.91 -15.81 -8.85
CA GLN A 174 -11.57 -16.99 -8.26
C GLN A 174 -12.18 -16.70 -6.87
N GLN A 175 -11.76 -15.63 -6.21
CA GLN A 175 -12.29 -15.20 -4.91
C GLN A 175 -13.34 -14.11 -5.12
N GLN A 176 -14.63 -14.47 -5.04
CA GLN A 176 -15.73 -13.59 -5.43
C GLN A 176 -15.79 -12.28 -4.66
N ASP A 177 -15.51 -12.31 -3.37
CA ASP A 177 -15.47 -11.13 -2.50
C ASP A 177 -14.35 -10.16 -2.87
N PHE A 178 -13.10 -10.64 -3.04
CA PHE A 178 -12.00 -9.80 -3.52
C PHE A 178 -12.24 -9.27 -4.94
N LYS A 179 -12.76 -10.13 -5.83
CA LYS A 179 -13.07 -9.76 -7.21
C LYS A 179 -14.10 -8.63 -7.27
N ASN A 180 -15.22 -8.81 -6.58
CA ASN A 180 -16.32 -7.84 -6.61
C ASN A 180 -15.90 -6.54 -5.92
N HIS A 181 -15.17 -6.62 -4.80
CA HIS A 181 -14.63 -5.44 -4.12
C HIS A 181 -13.93 -4.47 -5.07
N TYR A 182 -13.03 -4.97 -5.91
CA TYR A 182 -12.35 -4.12 -6.89
C TYR A 182 -13.24 -3.78 -8.10
N LEU A 183 -13.85 -4.78 -8.76
CA LEU A 183 -14.56 -4.55 -10.02
C LEU A 183 -15.86 -3.77 -9.89
N ASP A 184 -16.44 -3.67 -8.69
CA ASP A 184 -17.57 -2.77 -8.42
C ASP A 184 -17.15 -1.29 -8.41
N GLN A 185 -15.85 -1.02 -8.23
CA GLN A 185 -15.28 0.33 -8.09
C GLN A 185 -14.39 0.73 -9.28
N MET A 186 -13.96 -0.22 -10.11
CA MET A 186 -13.05 0.05 -11.21
C MET A 186 -13.37 -0.76 -12.47
N SER A 187 -13.03 -0.20 -13.63
CA SER A 187 -13.10 -0.93 -14.90
C SER A 187 -12.10 -2.08 -14.96
N MET A 188 -12.37 -3.09 -15.79
CA MET A 188 -11.42 -4.19 -16.02
C MET A 188 -10.04 -3.69 -16.50
N LYS A 189 -10.00 -2.59 -17.26
CA LYS A 189 -8.72 -1.95 -17.66
C LYS A 189 -7.94 -1.42 -16.46
N GLN A 190 -8.61 -0.79 -15.49
CA GLN A 190 -7.97 -0.32 -14.26
C GLN A 190 -7.52 -1.51 -13.41
N PHE A 191 -8.39 -2.51 -13.25
CA PHE A 191 -8.10 -3.74 -12.51
C PHE A 191 -6.85 -4.46 -13.01
N ILE A 192 -6.70 -4.61 -14.33
CA ILE A 192 -5.53 -5.25 -14.95
C ILE A 192 -4.23 -4.46 -14.68
N ASN A 193 -4.31 -3.14 -14.59
CA ASN A 193 -3.15 -2.26 -14.48
C ASN A 193 -2.85 -1.78 -13.05
N SER A 194 -3.63 -2.23 -12.06
CA SER A 194 -3.50 -1.82 -10.66
C SER A 194 -2.37 -2.60 -9.96
N PRO A 195 -1.40 -1.89 -9.36
CA PRO A 195 -0.42 -2.49 -8.46
C PRO A 195 -1.03 -3.24 -7.26
N ALA A 196 -2.02 -2.65 -6.58
CA ALA A 196 -2.70 -3.29 -5.46
C ALA A 196 -3.38 -4.60 -5.87
N VAL A 197 -4.08 -4.62 -7.00
CA VAL A 197 -4.69 -5.84 -7.54
C VAL A 197 -3.62 -6.89 -7.87
N THR A 198 -2.46 -6.46 -8.40
CA THR A 198 -1.30 -7.34 -8.64
C THR A 198 -0.81 -7.99 -7.34
N LYS A 199 -0.60 -7.20 -6.28
CA LYS A 199 -0.18 -7.71 -4.97
C LYS A 199 -1.20 -8.66 -4.38
N VAL A 200 -2.48 -8.29 -4.35
CA VAL A 200 -3.54 -9.15 -3.80
C VAL A 200 -3.66 -10.48 -4.56
N ASN A 201 -3.51 -10.49 -5.89
CA ASN A 201 -3.49 -11.73 -6.67
C ASN A 201 -2.36 -12.66 -6.24
N GLY A 202 -1.18 -12.11 -5.95
CA GLY A 202 -0.05 -12.85 -5.42
C GLY A 202 -0.26 -13.34 -3.98
N TYR A 203 -0.72 -12.46 -3.09
CA TYR A 203 -0.93 -12.77 -1.68
C TYR A 203 -2.03 -13.82 -1.48
N ILE A 204 -3.11 -13.81 -2.28
CA ILE A 204 -4.15 -14.86 -2.25
C ILE A 204 -3.57 -16.25 -2.60
N SER A 205 -2.48 -16.30 -3.38
CA SER A 205 -1.82 -17.55 -3.76
C SER A 205 -0.79 -18.05 -2.75
N GLY A 206 -0.52 -17.30 -1.67
CA GLY A 206 0.52 -17.61 -0.69
C GLY A 206 1.94 -17.33 -1.17
N SER A 207 2.11 -16.50 -2.20
CA SER A 207 3.42 -16.19 -2.80
C SER A 207 4.07 -14.92 -2.23
N GLY A 208 3.40 -14.19 -1.34
CA GLY A 208 3.94 -12.97 -0.74
C GLY A 208 4.83 -13.25 0.46
N GLU A 209 5.91 -12.50 0.59
CA GLU A 209 6.70 -12.50 1.81
C GLU A 209 5.93 -11.82 2.94
N ARG A 210 6.08 -12.35 4.17
CA ARG A 210 5.35 -11.89 5.36
C ARG A 210 5.45 -10.38 5.55
N ASP A 211 6.66 -9.85 5.54
CA ASP A 211 6.94 -8.45 5.83
C ASP A 211 6.36 -7.54 4.74
N ASN A 212 6.43 -7.98 3.48
CA ASN A 212 5.85 -7.28 2.34
C ASN A 212 4.31 -7.26 2.37
N ILE A 213 3.68 -8.31 2.88
CA ILE A 213 2.23 -8.33 3.08
C ILE A 213 1.87 -7.34 4.20
N ILE A 214 2.55 -7.39 5.34
CA ILE A 214 2.32 -6.51 6.49
C ILE A 214 2.49 -5.03 6.09
N LYS A 215 3.60 -4.70 5.42
CA LYS A 215 3.92 -3.35 4.93
C LYS A 215 2.84 -2.78 4.01
N ASN A 216 2.26 -3.61 3.15
CA ASN A 216 1.35 -3.15 2.10
C ASN A 216 -0.13 -3.25 2.48
N ILE A 217 -0.52 -4.06 3.47
CA ILE A 217 -1.92 -4.45 3.72
C ILE A 217 -2.90 -3.26 3.80
N GLY A 218 -2.49 -2.16 4.44
CA GLY A 218 -3.29 -0.94 4.58
C GLY A 218 -3.39 -0.09 3.30
N LYS A 219 -2.47 -0.28 2.35
CA LYS A 219 -2.38 0.47 1.09
C LYS A 219 -3.09 -0.21 -0.09
N LEU A 220 -3.58 -1.44 0.10
CA LEU A 220 -4.21 -2.23 -0.97
C LEU A 220 -5.63 -1.77 -1.32
N GLY A 221 -6.20 -0.80 -0.60
CA GLY A 221 -7.57 -0.35 -0.84
C GLY A 221 -8.63 -1.40 -0.49
N LEU A 222 -8.30 -2.38 0.34
CA LEU A 222 -9.20 -3.42 0.83
C LEU A 222 -9.99 -2.96 2.07
N THR A 223 -11.20 -3.48 2.25
CA THR A 223 -11.92 -3.34 3.54
C THR A 223 -11.20 -4.08 4.66
N THR A 224 -11.46 -3.72 5.92
CA THR A 224 -10.87 -4.41 7.10
C THR A 224 -11.12 -5.92 7.08
N GLU A 225 -12.33 -6.35 6.69
CA GLU A 225 -12.66 -7.79 6.59
C GLU A 225 -11.81 -8.51 5.54
N LEU A 226 -11.61 -7.88 4.37
CA LEU A 226 -10.79 -8.46 3.30
C LEU A 226 -9.30 -8.43 3.64
N GLN A 227 -8.82 -7.41 4.36
CA GLN A 227 -7.46 -7.37 4.89
C GLN A 227 -7.23 -8.55 5.85
N GLU A 228 -8.07 -8.72 6.86
CA GLU A 228 -7.97 -9.84 7.81
C GLU A 228 -8.03 -11.20 7.11
N ARG A 229 -8.91 -11.34 6.11
CA ARG A 229 -9.00 -12.57 5.32
C ARG A 229 -7.71 -12.83 4.54
N LEU A 230 -7.12 -11.79 3.93
CA LEU A 230 -5.86 -11.91 3.20
C LEU A 230 -4.70 -12.31 4.11
N LEU A 231 -4.64 -11.75 5.32
CA LEU A 231 -3.65 -12.10 6.33
C LEU A 231 -3.79 -13.56 6.79
N LYS A 232 -5.03 -13.98 7.08
CA LYS A 232 -5.35 -15.38 7.43
C LYS A 232 -4.95 -16.36 6.32
N LEU A 233 -5.17 -16.01 5.05
CA LEU A 233 -4.74 -16.84 3.91
C LEU A 233 -3.21 -17.02 3.85
N ASN A 234 -2.45 -16.08 4.41
CA ASN A 234 -0.99 -16.10 4.45
C ASN A 234 -0.41 -16.54 5.79
N ASN A 235 -1.24 -17.06 6.71
CA ASN A 235 -0.83 -17.43 8.08
C ASN A 235 -0.12 -16.28 8.82
N ILE A 236 -0.63 -15.07 8.63
CA ILE A 236 -0.22 -13.87 9.35
C ILE A 236 -1.33 -13.56 10.34
N ASP A 237 -0.99 -13.46 11.61
CA ASP A 237 -1.94 -13.00 12.61
C ASP A 237 -2.25 -11.52 12.31
N PRO A 238 -3.52 -11.10 12.19
CA PRO A 238 -3.86 -9.68 12.12
C PRO A 238 -3.26 -8.85 13.26
N GLU A 239 -3.00 -9.46 14.41
CA GLU A 239 -2.29 -8.84 15.53
C GLU A 239 -0.82 -8.52 15.23
N GLU A 240 -0.20 -9.18 14.26
CA GLU A 240 1.17 -8.91 13.80
C GLU A 240 1.25 -7.77 12.78
N CYS A 241 0.11 -7.37 12.21
CA CYS A 241 0.03 -6.21 11.33
C CYS A 241 0.01 -4.88 12.10
N VAL A 242 0.60 -4.88 13.29
CA VAL A 242 0.65 -3.79 14.28
C VAL A 242 1.31 -2.50 13.77
N THR A 243 1.74 -2.44 12.51
CA THR A 243 2.16 -1.21 11.83
C THR A 243 1.04 -0.15 11.75
N PHE A 244 -0.20 -0.44 12.19
CA PHE A 244 -1.30 0.54 12.22
C PHE A 244 -1.86 0.74 13.64
N CYS A 245 -1.85 2.01 14.09
CA CYS A 245 -2.56 2.51 15.26
C CYS A 245 -4.04 2.05 15.23
N LYS A 246 -4.42 1.03 16.00
CA LYS A 246 -5.83 0.59 16.09
C LYS A 246 -6.31 0.51 17.55
N THR A 247 -6.64 1.62 18.18
CA THR A 247 -7.67 1.55 19.23
C THR A 247 -9.07 1.52 18.59
N GLU A 248 -10.14 1.52 19.40
CA GLU A 248 -11.50 1.59 18.88
C GLU A 248 -11.70 2.88 18.08
N ASP A 249 -12.25 2.76 16.87
CA ASP A 249 -12.54 3.93 16.02
C ASP A 249 -13.49 4.89 16.76
N ALA A 250 -13.16 6.18 16.76
CA ALA A 250 -13.94 7.21 17.44
C ALA A 250 -15.41 7.26 17.00
N ASP A 251 -15.74 6.83 15.77
CA ASP A 251 -17.13 6.75 15.32
C ASP A 251 -17.94 5.67 16.07
N ASN A 252 -17.27 4.64 16.58
CA ASN A 252 -17.89 3.54 17.33
C ASN A 252 -17.95 3.79 18.84
N VAL A 253 -17.04 4.62 19.37
CA VAL A 253 -17.00 4.96 20.79
C VAL A 253 -18.15 5.91 21.15
N GLN A 254 -18.98 5.51 22.13
CA GLN A 254 -20.08 6.33 22.64
C GLN A 254 -19.67 7.04 23.93
N ILE A 255 -19.92 8.35 23.99
CA ILE A 255 -19.73 9.14 25.20
C ILE A 255 -20.92 8.89 26.12
N LYS A 256 -20.66 8.34 27.30
CA LYS A 256 -21.66 8.23 28.36
C LYS A 256 -21.67 9.53 29.16
N GLU A 257 -22.58 10.44 28.84
CA GLU A 257 -22.63 11.79 29.43
C GLU A 257 -22.61 11.77 30.97
N GLU A 258 -23.31 10.81 31.59
CA GLU A 258 -23.38 10.66 33.07
C GLU A 258 -22.05 10.27 33.73
N GLU A 259 -21.12 9.67 32.97
CA GLU A 259 -19.80 9.21 33.42
C GLU A 259 -18.67 10.14 32.91
N SER A 260 -19.01 11.18 32.15
CA SER A 260 -18.05 12.06 31.49
C SER A 260 -17.59 13.24 32.37
N ASN A 261 -16.39 13.74 32.12
CA ASN A 261 -15.86 14.93 32.79
C ASN A 261 -16.47 16.20 32.18
N ALA A 262 -17.42 16.82 32.89
CA ALA A 262 -18.16 17.99 32.42
C ALA A 262 -17.27 19.17 32.02
N GLU A 263 -16.16 19.43 32.74
CA GLU A 263 -15.26 20.55 32.43
C GLU A 263 -14.54 20.35 31.10
N LEU A 264 -14.09 19.12 30.83
CA LEU A 264 -13.47 18.76 29.55
C LEU A 264 -14.48 18.70 28.41
N ARG A 265 -15.73 18.30 28.68
CA ARG A 265 -16.81 18.29 27.68
C ARG A 265 -17.20 19.69 27.20
N GLU A 266 -16.98 20.73 28.01
CA GLU A 266 -17.20 22.12 27.59
C GLU A 266 -16.06 22.67 26.71
N GLN A 267 -14.86 22.10 26.82
CA GLN A 267 -13.64 22.59 26.16
C GLN A 267 -13.27 21.80 24.91
N LEU A 268 -13.56 20.50 24.89
CA LEU A 268 -13.17 19.56 23.84
C LEU A 268 -14.36 19.23 22.92
N THR A 269 -14.06 19.04 21.64
CA THR A 269 -15.02 18.42 20.72
C THR A 269 -15.24 16.94 21.07
N ASP A 270 -16.32 16.35 20.58
CA ASP A 270 -16.60 14.92 20.79
C ASP A 270 -15.45 14.02 20.35
N LEU A 271 -14.83 14.31 19.20
CA LEU A 271 -13.67 13.54 18.70
C LEU A 271 -12.48 13.65 19.65
N GLN A 272 -12.12 14.87 20.04
CA GLN A 272 -10.99 15.13 20.94
C GLN A 272 -11.21 14.49 22.32
N TYR A 273 -12.44 14.54 22.84
CA TYR A 273 -12.80 13.89 24.10
C TYR A 273 -12.71 12.37 23.97
N LYS A 274 -13.27 11.77 22.91
CA LYS A 274 -13.21 10.32 22.68
C LYS A 274 -11.76 9.84 22.55
N VAL A 275 -10.93 10.56 21.80
CA VAL A 275 -9.53 10.20 21.62
C VAL A 275 -8.78 10.30 22.94
N THR A 276 -8.78 11.48 23.58
CA THR A 276 -7.93 11.72 24.76
C THR A 276 -8.42 11.00 26.02
N GLN A 277 -9.74 10.86 26.22
CA GLN A 277 -10.32 10.38 27.48
C GLN A 277 -10.90 8.96 27.39
N LEU A 278 -11.23 8.48 26.18
CA LEU A 278 -11.85 7.16 25.97
C LEU A 278 -10.98 6.24 25.11
N ASP A 279 -9.69 6.58 24.96
CA ASP A 279 -8.69 5.83 24.22
C ASP A 279 -9.10 5.55 22.75
N ALA A 280 -9.91 6.42 22.13
CA ALA A 280 -10.35 6.24 20.74
C ALA A 280 -9.28 6.64 19.72
N THR A 281 -9.41 6.18 18.47
CA THR A 281 -8.53 6.58 17.35
C THR A 281 -9.32 7.41 16.33
N GLU A 282 -8.76 8.52 15.88
CA GLU A 282 -9.33 9.35 14.81
C GLU A 282 -9.11 8.71 13.41
N PRO A 283 -9.89 9.09 12.39
CA PRO A 283 -9.70 8.54 11.03
C PRO A 283 -8.32 8.88 10.42
N ALA A 284 -7.70 7.87 9.80
CA ALA A 284 -6.47 8.02 9.03
C ALA A 284 -6.66 8.98 7.84
N PHE A 285 -5.67 9.82 7.54
CA PHE A 285 -5.62 10.80 6.44
C PHE A 285 -6.74 11.86 6.43
N ASN A 286 -7.69 11.79 7.36
CA ASN A 286 -8.76 12.75 7.53
C ASN A 286 -8.68 13.37 8.93
N ASN A 287 -7.51 13.94 9.22
CA ASN A 287 -7.23 14.63 10.47
C ASN A 287 -6.37 15.87 10.21
N LYS A 288 -6.14 16.68 11.26
CA LYS A 288 -5.60 18.03 11.08
C LYS A 288 -4.09 18.08 10.81
N TYR A 289 -3.32 17.13 11.33
CA TYR A 289 -1.86 17.26 11.36
C TYR A 289 -1.10 16.12 10.65
N TRP A 290 -1.77 15.17 10.00
CA TRP A 290 -1.06 14.10 9.28
C TRP A 290 -0.08 14.67 8.24
N ASP A 291 -0.48 15.68 7.46
CA ASP A 291 0.33 16.32 6.41
C ASP A 291 0.97 17.64 6.83
N ASN A 292 0.80 18.08 8.09
CA ASN A 292 1.40 19.32 8.56
C ASN A 292 2.95 19.25 8.51
N LYS A 293 3.58 20.28 7.95
CA LYS A 293 5.04 20.45 7.79
C LYS A 293 5.54 21.81 8.29
N GLU A 294 4.67 22.60 8.92
CA GLU A 294 5.05 23.90 9.44
C GLU A 294 6.03 23.76 10.63
N PRO A 295 7.00 24.68 10.76
CA PRO A 295 7.93 24.68 11.90
C PRO A 295 7.19 25.07 13.18
N GLY A 296 7.33 24.26 14.23
CA GLY A 296 6.72 24.50 15.53
C GLY A 296 6.70 23.25 16.41
N ILE A 297 5.96 23.31 17.50
CA ILE A 297 5.82 22.16 18.42
C ILE A 297 4.36 21.70 18.51
N TYR A 298 4.18 20.45 18.89
CA TYR A 298 2.90 19.86 19.22
C TYR A 298 2.83 19.67 20.73
N VAL A 299 1.84 20.31 21.35
CA VAL A 299 1.55 20.21 22.77
C VAL A 299 0.31 19.33 22.98
N ASP A 300 0.15 18.79 24.19
CA ASP A 300 -1.10 18.13 24.58
C ASP A 300 -2.24 19.15 24.45
N LEU A 301 -3.32 18.73 23.80
CA LEU A 301 -4.53 19.53 23.70
C LEU A 301 -5.13 19.87 25.08
N VAL A 302 -4.97 19.00 26.08
CA VAL A 302 -5.62 19.14 27.39
C VAL A 302 -4.77 19.93 28.38
N SER A 303 -3.52 19.50 28.65
CA SER A 303 -2.63 20.18 29.61
C SER A 303 -1.86 21.35 29.00
N GLY A 304 -1.58 21.31 27.69
CA GLY A 304 -0.62 22.19 27.04
C GLY A 304 0.85 21.76 27.24
N GLU A 305 1.12 20.60 27.84
CA GLU A 305 2.50 20.16 28.02
C GLU A 305 3.17 19.87 26.64
N PRO A 306 4.44 20.25 26.42
CA PRO A 306 5.14 19.98 25.16
C PRO A 306 5.35 18.48 24.91
N LEU A 307 4.91 17.98 23.76
CA LEU A 307 4.98 16.54 23.45
C LEU A 307 5.96 16.23 22.31
N PHE A 308 5.82 16.90 21.17
CA PHE A 308 6.61 16.58 19.96
C PHE A 308 7.06 17.83 19.22
N SER A 309 8.11 17.68 18.42
CA SER A 309 8.67 18.73 17.57
C SER A 309 8.42 18.44 16.09
N SER A 310 8.25 19.48 15.26
CA SER A 310 8.25 19.32 13.80
C SER A 310 9.57 18.75 13.24
N LYS A 311 10.73 18.90 13.91
CA LYS A 311 12.00 18.29 13.47
C LYS A 311 11.95 16.77 13.44
N ASP A 312 11.26 16.21 14.42
CA ASP A 312 11.18 14.77 14.61
C ASP A 312 9.95 14.17 13.91
N LYS A 313 9.09 15.00 13.33
CA LYS A 313 7.95 14.57 12.50
C LYS A 313 8.43 14.06 11.15
N PHE A 314 7.87 12.94 10.69
CA PHE A 314 8.19 12.37 9.39
C PHE A 314 6.97 11.77 8.68
N GLU A 315 7.09 11.55 7.37
CA GLU A 315 6.06 10.90 6.56
C GLU A 315 6.14 9.38 6.71
N SER A 316 5.28 8.82 7.55
CA SER A 316 5.22 7.36 7.79
C SER A 316 4.30 6.62 6.82
N GLY A 317 3.40 7.32 6.13
CA GLY A 317 2.32 6.71 5.35
C GLY A 317 1.24 6.02 6.19
N SER A 318 1.23 6.20 7.53
CA SER A 318 0.22 5.61 8.40
C SER A 318 -1.14 6.32 8.33
N GLY A 319 -1.15 7.60 7.94
CA GLY A 319 -2.33 8.46 7.96
C GLY A 319 -2.51 9.26 9.25
N TRP A 320 -1.60 9.13 10.22
CA TRP A 320 -1.56 9.94 11.44
C TRP A 320 -0.20 10.65 11.57
N PRO A 321 -0.14 11.82 12.24
CA PRO A 321 1.14 12.45 12.53
C PRO A 321 2.06 11.47 13.26
N SER A 322 3.29 11.36 12.75
CA SER A 322 4.26 10.36 13.18
C SER A 322 5.59 11.03 13.52
N PHE A 323 6.16 10.68 14.67
CA PHE A 323 7.38 11.29 15.20
C PHE A 323 8.42 10.22 15.54
N THR A 324 9.70 10.56 15.43
CA THR A 324 10.81 9.63 15.74
C THR A 324 11.15 9.58 17.24
N ARG A 325 10.79 10.62 17.99
CA ARG A 325 10.98 10.75 19.44
C ARG A 325 10.13 11.88 20.02
N PRO A 326 9.90 11.90 21.35
CA PRO A 326 9.30 13.03 22.06
C PRO A 326 10.23 14.25 22.11
N LEU A 327 9.64 15.44 22.25
CA LEU A 327 10.37 16.69 22.51
C LEU A 327 10.91 16.73 23.94
N VAL A 328 10.10 16.30 24.90
CA VAL A 328 10.46 16.13 26.32
C VAL A 328 10.07 14.71 26.72
N GLU A 329 11.06 13.84 26.95
CA GLU A 329 10.83 12.42 27.25
C GLU A 329 10.02 12.25 28.54
N GLU A 330 10.20 13.17 29.50
CA GLU A 330 9.46 13.21 30.74
C GLU A 330 7.99 13.61 30.58
N ASN A 331 7.52 14.06 29.42
CA ASN A 331 6.11 14.35 29.21
C ASN A 331 5.35 13.16 28.61
N ILE A 332 6.06 12.08 28.28
CA ILE A 332 5.48 10.86 27.74
C ILE A 332 5.41 9.77 28.82
N VAL A 333 4.30 9.05 28.82
CA VAL A 333 4.09 7.83 29.59
C VAL A 333 3.82 6.71 28.60
N GLU A 334 4.69 5.71 28.63
CA GLU A 334 4.57 4.48 27.84
C GLU A 334 3.94 3.39 28.71
N VAL A 335 2.75 2.92 28.33
CA VAL A 335 1.98 1.93 29.07
C VAL A 335 1.86 0.66 28.23
N GLU A 336 2.21 -0.49 28.80
CA GLU A 336 1.93 -1.78 28.15
C GLU A 336 0.41 -1.98 28.06
N ASP A 337 -0.14 -1.87 26.85
CA ASP A 337 -1.53 -2.18 26.57
C ASP A 337 -1.67 -3.65 26.12
N LYS A 338 -2.46 -4.40 26.90
CA LYS A 338 -2.77 -5.83 26.70
C LYS A 338 -4.27 -6.06 26.44
N LYS A 339 -5.07 -5.00 26.24
CA LYS A 339 -6.54 -5.08 26.17
C LYS A 339 -7.07 -5.82 24.93
N LEU A 340 -6.24 -6.08 23.92
CA LEU A 340 -6.64 -6.69 22.64
C LEU A 340 -5.73 -7.85 22.18
N TRP A 341 -5.21 -8.68 23.10
CA TRP A 341 -4.34 -9.85 22.81
C TRP A 341 -2.97 -9.55 22.15
N MET A 342 -2.75 -8.30 21.74
CA MET A 342 -1.46 -7.69 21.37
C MET A 342 -0.68 -7.17 22.60
N THR A 343 0.65 -7.09 22.52
CA THR A 343 1.47 -6.23 23.40
C THR A 343 1.78 -4.96 22.62
N ARG A 344 1.10 -3.86 22.93
CA ARG A 344 1.41 -2.54 22.38
C ARG A 344 1.93 -1.64 23.48
N ILE A 345 2.69 -0.64 23.10
CA ILE A 345 3.07 0.43 24.03
C ILE A 345 2.18 1.63 23.69
N GLU A 346 1.14 1.78 24.50
CA GLU A 346 0.30 2.97 24.49
C GLU A 346 1.13 4.17 24.93
N VAL A 347 0.93 5.29 24.25
CA VAL A 347 1.59 6.56 24.54
C VAL A 347 0.54 7.53 25.10
N ARG A 348 0.77 8.01 26.32
CA ARG A 348 -0.09 8.98 27.01
C ARG A 348 0.72 10.21 27.42
N SER A 349 0.06 11.35 27.54
CA SER A 349 0.67 12.55 28.14
C SER A 349 0.78 12.40 29.65
N ARG A 350 1.81 12.98 30.27
CA ARG A 350 2.07 12.76 31.69
C ARG A 350 1.16 13.58 32.60
N GLU A 351 0.88 14.84 32.27
CA GLU A 351 0.13 15.72 33.15
C GLU A 351 -1.38 15.48 33.08
N ALA A 352 -1.94 15.31 31.87
CA ALA A 352 -3.38 15.13 31.69
C ALA A 352 -3.80 13.67 31.57
N ASP A 353 -2.86 12.73 31.47
CA ASP A 353 -3.15 11.32 31.16
C ASP A 353 -3.97 11.17 29.87
N SER A 354 -3.75 12.05 28.88
CA SER A 354 -4.43 12.01 27.59
C SER A 354 -3.90 10.84 26.78
N HIS A 355 -4.80 9.99 26.25
CA HIS A 355 -4.39 9.02 25.23
C HIS A 355 -3.94 9.77 23.96
N LEU A 356 -2.67 9.57 23.58
CA LEU A 356 -2.08 10.19 22.40
C LEU A 356 -2.09 9.22 21.22
N GLY A 357 -1.71 7.96 21.46
CA GLY A 357 -1.61 6.93 20.43
C GLY A 357 -0.70 5.80 20.88
N HIS A 358 0.23 5.38 20.01
CA HIS A 358 1.14 4.26 20.29
C HIS A 358 2.54 4.51 19.72
N VAL A 359 3.53 3.82 20.28
CA VAL A 359 4.89 3.76 19.76
C VAL A 359 5.20 2.37 19.19
N PHE A 360 5.93 2.36 18.08
CA PHE A 360 6.31 1.17 17.32
C PHE A 360 7.82 1.18 17.01
N GLU A 361 8.41 0.00 16.81
CA GLU A 361 9.83 -0.19 16.44
C GLU A 361 10.06 -0.25 14.91
N ASP A 362 9.19 0.41 14.13
CA ASP A 362 9.21 0.44 12.66
C ASP A 362 9.53 1.84 12.09
N GLY A 363 10.11 2.71 12.93
CA GLY A 363 10.48 4.07 12.54
C GLY A 363 11.81 4.15 11.80
N PRO A 364 12.13 5.32 11.23
CA PRO A 364 13.42 5.54 10.59
C PRO A 364 14.56 5.57 11.61
N GLU A 365 15.75 5.21 11.15
CA GLU A 365 17.00 5.45 11.88
C GLU A 365 17.19 6.95 12.18
N PRO A 366 17.81 7.34 13.31
CA PRO A 366 18.61 6.50 14.21
C PRO A 366 17.85 5.92 15.41
N THR A 367 16.61 6.32 15.66
CA THR A 367 15.86 5.81 16.82
C THR A 367 15.21 4.47 16.52
N GLY A 368 14.83 4.23 15.26
CA GLY A 368 14.02 3.07 14.88
C GLY A 368 12.59 3.14 15.42
N LEU A 369 12.21 4.24 16.07
CA LEU A 369 10.93 4.39 16.75
C LEU A 369 9.98 5.26 15.93
N ARG A 370 8.70 4.90 15.99
CA ARG A 370 7.60 5.68 15.42
C ARG A 370 6.52 5.89 16.46
N TYR A 371 6.44 7.11 16.97
CA TYR A 371 5.32 7.60 17.76
C TYR A 371 4.20 8.02 16.81
N CYS A 372 3.20 7.16 16.66
CA CYS A 372 2.01 7.39 15.85
C CYS A 372 0.89 7.92 16.78
N VAL A 373 0.51 9.18 16.58
CA VAL A 373 -0.34 9.91 17.51
C VAL A 373 -1.54 10.55 16.81
N ASN A 374 -2.62 10.74 17.55
CA ASN A 374 -3.84 11.36 17.03
C ASN A 374 -3.69 12.89 17.02
N SER A 375 -4.02 13.53 15.90
CA SER A 375 -4.13 14.98 15.79
C SER A 375 -5.16 15.55 16.76
N ALA A 376 -6.25 14.83 17.02
CA ALA A 376 -7.27 15.19 17.99
C ALA A 376 -6.76 15.20 19.45
N ALA A 377 -5.59 14.65 19.74
CA ALA A 377 -4.92 14.77 21.04
C ALA A 377 -3.91 15.92 21.09
N LEU A 378 -3.66 16.60 19.96
CA LEU A 378 -2.59 17.59 19.83
C LEU A 378 -3.13 19.00 19.56
N ARG A 379 -2.36 19.98 20.00
CA ARG A 379 -2.44 21.37 19.52
C ARG A 379 -1.08 21.77 18.98
N PHE A 380 -1.05 22.24 17.73
CA PHE A 380 0.17 22.75 17.12
C PHE A 380 0.37 24.22 17.47
N ILE A 381 1.59 24.61 17.85
CA ILE A 381 2.00 25.98 18.10
C ILE A 381 3.09 26.33 17.08
N PRO A 382 2.80 27.23 16.11
CA PRO A 382 3.80 27.69 15.16
C PRO A 382 5.00 28.32 15.83
N ALA A 383 6.17 28.18 15.21
CA ALA A 383 7.44 28.76 15.66
C ALA A 383 7.35 30.24 16.06
N GLU A 384 6.58 31.02 15.30
CA GLU A 384 6.41 32.46 15.51
C GLU A 384 5.59 32.82 16.76
N ASP A 385 4.77 31.89 17.26
CA ASP A 385 3.86 32.11 18.38
C ASP A 385 4.41 31.56 19.71
N LEU A 386 5.52 30.80 19.69
CA LEU A 386 6.04 30.12 20.88
C LEU A 386 6.32 31.05 22.05
N ALA A 387 6.98 32.18 21.81
CA ALA A 387 7.30 33.13 22.87
C ALA A 387 6.04 33.80 23.45
N GLU A 388 5.04 34.10 22.61
CA GLU A 388 3.78 34.69 23.07
C GLU A 388 2.97 33.68 23.90
N GLU A 389 3.03 32.40 23.53
CA GLU A 389 2.32 31.32 24.20
C GLU A 389 3.07 30.72 25.41
N GLY A 390 4.29 31.19 25.71
CA GLY A 390 5.07 30.79 26.88
C GLY A 390 5.96 29.55 26.70
N TYR A 391 6.30 29.22 25.44
CA TYR A 391 7.14 28.09 25.03
C TYR A 391 8.50 28.55 24.45
N GLU A 392 8.95 29.75 24.81
CA GLU A 392 10.20 30.38 24.37
C GLU A 392 11.45 29.51 24.55
N GLU A 393 11.46 28.59 25.51
CA GLU A 393 12.58 27.68 25.74
C GLU A 393 12.78 26.62 24.63
N PHE A 394 11.77 26.44 23.76
CA PHE A 394 11.81 25.49 22.64
C PHE A 394 12.11 26.13 21.28
N GLU A 395 12.46 27.43 21.24
CA GLU A 395 12.76 28.19 20.02
C GLU A 395 13.77 27.52 19.07
N ASP A 396 14.70 26.72 19.60
CA ASP A 396 15.74 26.04 18.83
C ASP A 396 15.41 24.57 18.50
N GLN A 397 14.21 24.09 18.81
CA GLN A 397 13.88 22.66 18.79
C GLN A 397 12.96 22.19 17.66
N PHE A 398 12.58 23.01 16.67
CA PHE A 398 11.59 22.65 15.63
C PHE A 398 11.95 22.92 14.16
#